data_AF-A0A329MSK2-F1
#
_entry.id   AF-A0A329MSK2-F1
#
_cell.length_a   1.000
_cell.length_b   1.000
_cell.length_c   1.000
_cell.angle_alpha   90.00
_cell.angle_beta   90.00
_cell.angle_gamma   90.00
#
_symmetry.space_group_name_H-M   'P 1'
#
loop_
_entity.id
_entity.type
_entity.pdbx_description
1 polymer ?
#
loop_
_entity_poly.entity_id
_entity_poly.type
_entity_poly.pdbx_seq_one_letter_code
_entity_poly.pdbx_strand_id
1 'polypeptide(L)'
;MKKKMIILVILLVVALLFPSLSPDLSIRRIIFLRGNPVKAFTVQIKTGNIYENGNQLYNVSNYHYCCFYVRKSVLGYLVTDFGTGP
;
A
#
# COMPACT_ATOMS: atom_id res chain seq x y z
N MET A 1 2.72 -20.89 -25.84
CA MET A 1 3.13 -19.53 -25.40
C MET A 1 1.98 -18.73 -24.78
N LYS A 2 0.81 -18.62 -25.42
CA LYS A 2 -0.35 -17.85 -24.90
C LYS A 2 -0.77 -18.22 -23.46
N LYS A 3 -0.86 -19.52 -23.12
CA LYS A 3 -1.21 -19.97 -21.76
C LYS A 3 -0.20 -19.53 -20.68
N LYS A 4 1.11 -19.55 -20.98
CA LYS A 4 2.16 -19.11 -20.04
C LYS A 4 2.08 -17.60 -19.77
N MET A 5 1.77 -16.82 -20.80
CA MET A 5 1.57 -15.36 -20.68
C MET A 5 0.35 -15.02 -19.83
N ILE A 6 -0.77 -15.74 -20.02
CA ILE A 6 -1.99 -15.57 -19.21
C ILE A 6 -1.71 -15.89 -17.74
N ILE A 7 -1.00 -16.99 -17.45
CA ILE A 7 -0.62 -17.36 -16.08
C ILE A 7 0.25 -16.26 -15.44
N LEU A 8 1.22 -15.73 -16.18
CA LEU A 8 2.10 -14.66 -15.69
C LEU A 8 1.30 -13.40 -15.33
N VAL A 9 0.36 -13.00 -16.18
CA VAL A 9 -0.50 -11.83 -15.95
C VAL A 9 -1.39 -12.05 -14.73
N ILE A 10 -2.00 -13.23 -14.59
CA ILE A 10 -2.81 -13.57 -13.41
C ILE A 10 -1.95 -13.51 -12.14
N LEU A 11 -0.75 -14.09 -12.17
CA LEU A 11 0.16 -14.08 -11.02
C LEU A 11 0.55 -12.65 -10.62
N LEU A 12 0.80 -11.78 -11.60
CA LEU A 12 1.11 -10.37 -11.38
C LEU A 12 -0.09 -9.63 -10.75
N VAL A 13 -1.29 -9.83 -11.29
CA VAL A 13 -2.52 -9.21 -10.75
C VAL A 13 -2.78 -9.69 -9.32
N VAL A 14 -2.62 -10.99 -9.05
CA VAL A 14 -2.76 -11.54 -7.69
C VAL A 14 -1.75 -10.90 -6.74
N ALA A 15 -0.47 -10.79 -7.13
CA ALA A 15 0.55 -10.14 -6.31
C ALA A 15 0.25 -8.66 -6.04
N LEU A 16 -0.37 -7.95 -6.99
CA LEU A 16 -0.75 -6.55 -6.84
C LEU A 16 -2.01 -6.32 -6.01
N LEU A 17 -2.87 -7.34 -5.86
CA LEU A 17 -4.12 -7.25 -5.08
C LEU A 17 -4.01 -7.90 -3.69
N PHE A 18 -3.05 -8.80 -3.46
CA PHE A 18 -2.93 -9.53 -2.19
C PHE A 18 -2.49 -8.63 -1.02
N PRO A 19 -2.92 -8.87 0.23
CA PRO A 19 -2.43 -8.12 1.38
C PRO A 19 -0.90 -8.16 1.49
N SER A 20 -0.29 -7.04 1.89
CA SER A 20 1.17 -6.92 1.96
C SER A 20 1.72 -7.48 3.28
N LEU A 21 2.97 -7.93 3.29
CA LEU A 21 3.62 -8.47 4.50
C LEU A 21 3.87 -7.41 5.58
N SER A 22 3.95 -6.14 5.19
CA SER A 22 4.12 -5.00 6.10
C SER A 22 3.23 -3.83 5.70
N PRO A 23 2.90 -2.93 6.66
CA PRO A 23 2.16 -1.71 6.37
C PRO A 23 2.90 -0.82 5.37
N ASP A 24 4.22 -0.67 5.53
CA ASP A 24 5.09 0.05 4.59
C ASP A 24 4.96 -0.47 3.16
N LEU A 25 5.00 -1.80 2.97
CA LEU A 25 4.86 -2.38 1.64
C LEU A 25 3.48 -2.09 1.03
N SER A 26 2.42 -2.10 1.85
CA SER A 26 1.06 -1.79 1.41
C SER A 26 0.95 -0.34 0.91
N ILE A 27 1.54 0.60 1.66
CA ILE A 27 1.60 2.03 1.33
C ILE A 27 2.46 2.27 0.08
N ARG A 28 3.65 1.68 0.01
CA ARG A 28 4.52 1.81 -1.16
C ARG A 28 3.86 1.25 -2.42
N ARG A 29 3.19 0.12 -2.30
CA ARG A 29 2.43 -0.48 -3.40
C ARG A 29 1.32 0.44 -3.89
N ILE A 30 0.52 1.04 -3.01
CA ILE A 30 -0.56 1.93 -3.47
C ILE A 30 0.01 3.20 -4.13
N ILE A 31 1.12 3.73 -3.64
CA ILE A 31 1.83 4.85 -4.28
C ILE A 31 2.33 4.46 -5.67
N PHE A 32 2.90 3.26 -5.81
CA PHE A 32 3.36 2.71 -7.08
C PHE A 32 2.19 2.56 -8.07
N LEU A 33 1.10 1.93 -7.64
CA LEU A 33 -0.10 1.70 -8.45
C LEU A 33 -0.81 3.01 -8.83
N ARG A 34 -0.66 4.07 -8.03
CA ARG A 34 -1.13 5.43 -8.35
C ARG A 34 -0.19 6.22 -9.28
N GLY A 35 0.72 5.55 -9.98
CA GLY A 35 1.57 6.17 -10.99
C GLY A 35 2.74 6.97 -10.44
N ASN A 36 3.12 6.76 -9.17
CA ASN A 36 4.23 7.46 -8.53
C ASN A 36 5.37 6.49 -8.16
N PRO A 37 5.97 5.77 -9.12
CA PRO A 37 6.93 4.69 -8.83
C PRO A 37 8.17 5.20 -8.09
N VAL A 38 8.71 6.36 -8.46
CA VAL A 38 9.87 6.95 -7.77
C VAL A 38 9.55 7.25 -6.30
N LYS A 39 8.35 7.78 -6.03
CA LYS A 39 7.92 8.06 -4.65
C LYS A 39 7.70 6.79 -3.85
N ALA A 40 7.19 5.72 -4.46
CA ALA A 40 7.01 4.43 -3.80
C ALA A 40 8.31 3.89 -3.16
N PHE A 41 9.48 4.23 -3.70
CA PHE A 41 10.76 3.82 -3.14
C PHE A 41 11.40 4.89 -2.23
N THR A 42 11.12 6.17 -2.45
CA THR A 42 11.86 7.27 -1.80
C THR A 42 11.13 7.92 -0.63
N VAL A 43 9.82 7.73 -0.49
CA VAL A 43 9.07 8.33 0.62
C VAL A 43 9.48 7.73 1.96
N GLN A 44 9.51 8.57 3.00
CA GLN A 44 9.64 8.09 4.37
C GLN A 44 8.26 7.91 4.96
N ILE A 45 8.04 6.73 5.53
CA ILE A 45 6.80 6.31 6.16
C ILE A 45 7.06 6.25 7.66
N LYS A 46 6.21 6.90 8.45
CA LYS A 46 6.28 6.91 9.91
C LYS A 46 4.94 6.53 10.48
N THR A 47 4.92 5.68 11.50
CA THR A 47 3.68 5.35 12.20
C THR A 47 3.14 6.59 12.90
N GLY A 48 1.85 6.89 12.70
CA GLY A 48 1.15 7.95 13.42
C GLY A 48 0.60 7.46 14.77
N ASN A 49 0.00 8.36 15.54
CA ASN A 49 -0.55 8.03 16.87
C ASN A 49 -2.05 7.69 16.84
N ILE A 50 -2.69 7.66 15.67
CA ILE A 50 -4.12 7.40 15.52
C ILE A 50 -4.35 5.93 15.17
N TYR A 51 -5.20 5.28 15.98
CA TYR A 51 -5.66 3.91 15.76
C TYR A 51 -7.17 3.83 15.98
N GLU A 52 -7.92 3.63 14.90
CA GLU A 52 -9.39 3.67 14.93
C GLU A 52 -9.98 2.55 14.08
N ASN A 53 -10.97 1.84 14.63
CA ASN A 53 -11.70 0.78 13.91
C ASN A 53 -10.78 -0.26 13.25
N GLY A 54 -9.67 -0.61 13.93
CA GLY A 54 -8.67 -1.55 13.44
C GLY A 54 -7.74 -1.01 12.34
N ASN A 55 -7.80 0.29 12.05
CA ASN A 55 -6.90 0.98 11.13
C ASN A 55 -5.84 1.76 11.90
N GLN A 56 -4.57 1.57 11.52
CA GLN A 56 -3.45 2.34 12.02
C GLN A 56 -3.12 3.45 11.01
N LEU A 57 -2.99 4.68 11.49
CA LEU A 57 -2.51 5.80 10.67
C LEU A 57 -1.00 5.71 10.46
N TYR A 58 -0.57 5.99 9.23
CA TYR A 58 0.82 6.19 8.83
C TYR A 58 0.96 7.55 8.14
N ASN A 59 1.99 8.28 8.53
CA ASN A 59 2.37 9.55 7.95
C ASN A 59 3.45 9.35 6.89
N VAL A 60 3.20 9.84 5.69
CA VAL A 60 4.10 9.75 4.54
C VAL A 60 4.61 11.14 4.19
N SER A 61 5.93 11.30 4.24
CA SER A 61 6.57 12.57 3.89
C SER A 61 6.96 12.61 2.41
N ASN A 62 7.03 13.83 1.86
CA ASN A 62 7.41 14.08 0.46
C ASN A 62 6.49 13.42 -0.58
N TYR A 63 5.21 13.25 -0.24
CA TYR A 63 4.16 12.75 -1.13
C TYR A 63 2.89 13.59 -0.98
N HIS A 64 2.05 13.63 -2.03
CA HIS A 64 0.84 14.47 -2.05
C HIS A 64 -0.17 14.06 -0.97
N TYR A 65 -0.31 12.76 -0.72
CA TYR A 65 -1.07 12.24 0.40
C TYR A 65 -0.13 12.02 1.58
N CYS A 66 -0.39 12.70 2.69
CA CYS A 66 0.45 12.60 3.87
C CYS A 66 -0.06 11.54 4.85
N CYS A 67 -1.31 11.11 4.74
CA CYS A 67 -1.96 10.22 5.70
C CYS A 67 -2.48 8.96 5.00
N PHE A 68 -2.13 7.80 5.54
CA PHE A 68 -2.58 6.50 5.06
C PHE A 68 -3.09 5.66 6.22
N TYR A 69 -4.33 5.20 6.11
CA TYR A 69 -4.91 4.24 7.03
C TYR A 69 -4.63 2.83 6.55
N VAL A 70 -4.01 2.03 7.40
CA VAL A 70 -3.67 0.63 7.10
C VAL A 70 -4.33 -0.29 8.11
N ARG A 71 -5.08 -1.26 7.61
CA ARG A 71 -5.70 -2.32 8.40
C ARG A 71 -4.85 -3.57 8.36
N LYS A 72 -4.64 -4.18 9.53
CA LYS A 72 -4.08 -5.53 9.64
C LYS A 72 -5.21 -6.56 9.49
N SER A 73 -5.01 -7.53 8.61
CA SER A 73 -5.88 -8.70 8.41
C SER A 73 -5.07 -9.98 8.67
N VAL A 74 -5.76 -11.14 8.69
CA VAL A 74 -5.12 -12.46 8.81
C VAL A 74 -4.10 -12.70 7.69
N LEU A 75 -4.39 -12.19 6.50
CA LEU A 75 -3.56 -12.39 5.30
C LEU A 75 -2.44 -11.34 5.14
N GLY A 76 -2.44 -10.26 5.95
CA GLY A 76 -1.45 -9.19 5.86
C GLY A 76 -2.06 -7.80 6.02
N TYR A 77 -1.40 -6.80 5.45
CA TYR A 77 -1.73 -5.37 5.60
C TYR A 77 -2.33 -4.78 4.33
N LEU A 78 -3.40 -4.02 4.49
CA LEU A 78 -4.12 -3.36 3.41
C LEU A 78 -4.31 -1.88 3.74
N VAL A 79 -3.96 -1.01 2.79
CA VAL A 79 -4.38 0.39 2.84
C VAL A 79 -5.90 0.43 2.65
N THR A 80 -6.61 1.00 3.61
CA THR A 80 -8.07 1.15 3.59
C THR A 80 -8.48 2.54 3.15
N ASP A 81 -7.71 3.57 3.50
CA ASP A 81 -7.96 4.95 3.12
C ASP A 81 -6.65 5.78 3.10
N PHE A 82 -6.66 6.92 2.42
CA PHE A 82 -5.54 7.88 2.41
C PHE A 82 -6.00 9.28 1.99
N GLY A 83 -5.30 10.30 2.52
CA GLY A 83 -5.69 11.69 2.35
C GLY A 83 -4.57 12.69 2.58
N THR A 84 -4.90 13.97 2.45
CA THR A 84 -4.03 15.11 2.79
C THR A 84 -4.10 15.49 4.27
N GLY A 85 -4.83 14.72 5.07
CA GLY A 85 -4.93 14.82 6.52
C GLY A 85 -5.46 13.52 7.12
N PRO A 86 -5.35 13.34 8.45
CA PRO A 86 -5.96 12.23 9.16
C PRO A 86 -7.48 12.30 9.11
#